data_AF-A0A1T4WN52-F1
#
_entry.id   AF-A0A1T4WN52-F1
#
_cell.length_a   1.000
_cell.length_b   1.000
_cell.length_c   1.000
_cell.angle_alpha   90.00
_cell.angle_beta   90.00
_cell.angle_gamma   90.00
#
_symmetry.space_group_name_H-M   'P 1'
#
loop_
_entity.id
_entity.type
_entity.pdbx_description
1 polymer ?
#
loop_
_entity_poly.entity_id
_entity_poly.type
_entity_poly.pdbx_seq_one_letter_code
_entity_poly.pdbx_strand_id
1 'polypeptide(L)'
;MNIKSLIEKIYNSFEVFGYARAAAELQRMSDSQLLSLGLSRHKIAQGQAGLPWTIESIALAPASQASQTAANQAEFSSKTIAAA
;
A
#
# COMPACT_ATOMS: atom_id res chain seq x y z
N MET A 1 2.52 -32.56 -8.72
CA MET A 1 1.86 -31.30 -8.32
C MET A 1 0.81 -30.97 -9.38
N ASN A 2 -0.46 -30.83 -9.00
CA ASN A 2 -1.57 -30.71 -9.95
C ASN A 2 -1.72 -29.24 -10.40
N ILE A 3 -1.77 -28.97 -11.70
CA ILE A 3 -1.73 -27.59 -12.24
C ILE A 3 -2.91 -26.74 -11.73
N LYS A 4 -4.07 -27.38 -11.49
CA LYS A 4 -5.25 -26.77 -10.87
C LYS A 4 -4.97 -26.24 -9.46
N SER A 5 -4.29 -27.05 -8.63
CA SER A 5 -3.92 -26.66 -7.26
C SER A 5 -2.89 -25.53 -7.24
N LEU A 6 -1.98 -25.47 -8.22
CA LEU A 6 -1.05 -24.34 -8.34
C LEU A 6 -1.78 -23.04 -8.70
N ILE A 7 -2.72 -23.09 -9.65
CA ILE A 7 -3.52 -21.94 -10.07
C ILE A 7 -4.38 -21.44 -8.90
N GLU A 8 -5.07 -22.34 -8.19
CA GLU A 8 -5.84 -21.99 -6.98
C GLU A 8 -4.98 -21.31 -5.91
N LYS A 9 -3.77 -21.82 -5.67
CA LYS A 9 -2.83 -21.19 -4.73
C LYS A 9 -2.41 -19.79 -5.17
N ILE A 10 -2.15 -19.59 -6.46
CA ILE A 10 -1.80 -18.27 -7.00
C ILE A 10 -2.97 -17.29 -6.83
N TYR A 11 -4.19 -17.69 -7.19
CA TYR A 11 -5.38 -16.86 -6.99
C TYR A 11 -5.58 -16.49 -5.51
N ASN A 12 -5.49 -17.47 -4.61
CA ASN A 12 -5.61 -17.23 -3.17
C ASN A 12 -4.53 -16.26 -2.67
N SER A 13 -3.30 -16.35 -3.16
CA SER A 13 -2.23 -15.41 -2.81
C SER A 13 -2.52 -13.98 -3.28
N PHE A 14 -3.08 -13.80 -4.47
CA PHE A 14 -3.47 -12.47 -4.96
C PHE A 14 -4.63 -11.88 -4.16
N GLU A 15 -5.61 -12.69 -3.78
CA GLU A 15 -6.70 -12.24 -2.92
C GLU A 15 -6.17 -11.77 -1.56
N VAL A 16 -5.31 -12.59 -0.92
CA VAL A 16 -4.69 -12.23 0.37
C VAL A 16 -3.88 -10.95 0.26
N PHE A 17 -3.11 -10.76 -0.82
CA PHE A 17 -2.37 -9.53 -1.07
C PHE A 17 -3.30 -8.33 -1.24
N GLY A 18 -4.38 -8.48 -2.01
CA GLY A 18 -5.39 -7.44 -2.19
C GLY A 18 -6.04 -7.01 -0.88
N TYR A 19 -6.43 -7.97 -0.05
CA TYR A 19 -6.99 -7.70 1.28
C TYR A 19 -6.00 -7.00 2.21
N ALA A 20 -4.74 -7.45 2.25
CA ALA A 20 -3.70 -6.81 3.04
C ALA A 20 -3.46 -5.36 2.60
N ARG A 21 -3.42 -5.11 1.29
CA ARG A 21 -3.25 -3.76 0.74
C ARG A 21 -4.43 -2.84 1.07
N ALA A 22 -5.66 -3.34 0.91
CA ALA A 22 -6.86 -2.57 1.24
C ALA A 22 -6.91 -2.25 2.73
N ALA A 23 -6.57 -3.20 3.60
CA ALA A 23 -6.55 -3.01 5.04
C ALA A 23 -5.48 -1.98 5.47
N ALA A 24 -4.29 -2.01 4.86
CA ALA A 24 -3.26 -1.00 5.08
C ALA A 24 -3.73 0.40 4.65
N GLU A 25 -4.43 0.51 3.51
CA GLU A 25 -4.96 1.78 3.03
C GLU A 25 -6.04 2.33 3.98
N LEU A 26 -6.97 1.48 4.43
CA LEU A 26 -7.98 1.83 5.44
C LEU A 26 -7.35 2.32 6.75
N GLN A 27 -6.20 1.77 7.15
CA GLN A 27 -5.45 2.23 8.32
C GLN A 27 -4.87 3.64 8.14
N ARG A 28 -4.45 3.99 6.91
CA ARG A 28 -3.87 5.31 6.57
C ARG A 28 -4.93 6.39 6.41
N MET A 29 -6.18 6.03 6.14
CA MET A 29 -7.28 6.98 5.97
C MET A 29 -7.58 7.75 7.27
N SER A 30 -7.94 9.02 7.09
CA SER A 30 -8.45 9.85 8.18
C SER A 30 -9.88 9.45 8.57
N ASP A 31 -10.33 9.88 9.75
CA ASP A 31 -11.66 9.51 10.24
C ASP A 31 -12.79 10.07 9.35
N SER A 32 -12.59 11.22 8.70
CA SER A 32 -13.55 11.77 7.74
C SER A 32 -13.65 10.93 6.46
N GLN A 33 -12.52 10.39 5.98
CA GLN A 33 -12.50 9.47 4.84
C GLN A 33 -13.10 8.11 5.20
N LEU A 34 -12.87 7.61 6.41
CA LEU A 34 -13.52 6.39 6.89
C LEU A 34 -15.02 6.58 7.02
N LEU A 35 -15.45 7.75 7.50
CA LEU A 35 -16.87 8.08 7.64
C LEU A 35 -17.58 8.13 6.28
N SER A 36 -16.95 8.67 5.23
CA SER A 36 -17.55 8.68 3.89
C SER A 36 -17.73 7.27 3.29
N LEU A 37 -16.91 6.31 3.73
CA LEU A 37 -17.04 4.89 3.41
C LEU A 37 -18.04 4.15 4.32
N GLY A 38 -18.67 4.83 5.28
CA GLY A 38 -19.55 4.20 6.29
C GLY A 38 -18.81 3.31 7.29
N LEU A 39 -17.49 3.47 7.39
CA LEU A 39 -16.60 2.71 8.25
C LEU A 39 -16.20 3.52 9.49
N SER A 40 -15.82 2.79 10.55
CA SER A 40 -15.22 3.38 11.75
C SER A 40 -13.98 2.60 12.16
N ARG A 41 -13.04 3.23 12.87
CA ARG A 41 -11.84 2.54 13.38
C ARG A 41 -12.19 1.32 14.22
N HIS A 42 -13.29 1.40 14.97
CA HIS A 42 -13.78 0.28 15.78
C HIS A 42 -14.22 -0.91 14.90
N LYS A 43 -14.98 -0.66 13.82
CA LYS A 43 -15.37 -1.72 12.86
C LYS A 43 -14.15 -2.34 12.17
N ILE A 44 -13.15 -1.54 11.84
CA ILE A 44 -11.90 -2.03 11.24
C ILE A 44 -11.14 -2.92 12.24
N ALA A 45 -11.02 -2.50 13.50
CA ALA A 45 -10.39 -3.30 14.55
C ALA A 45 -11.13 -4.62 14.82
N GLN A 46 -12.46 -4.60 14.80
CA GLN A 46 -13.27 -5.82 14.91
C GLN A 46 -13.05 -6.75 13.71
N GLY A 47 -12.97 -6.20 12.49
CA GLY A 47 -12.66 -6.97 11.29
C GLY A 47 -11.27 -7.63 11.34
N GLN A 48 -10.26 -6.94 11.87
CA GLN A 48 -8.92 -7.50 12.07
C GLN A 48 -8.91 -8.68 13.05
N ALA A 49 -9.78 -8.68 14.05
CA ALA A 49 -9.91 -9.82 14.97
C ALA A 49 -10.58 -11.04 14.32
N GLY A 50 -11.37 -10.84 13.26
CA GLY A 50 -12.13 -11.89 12.58
C GLY A 50 -11.43 -12.53 11.38
N LEU A 51 -10.49 -11.83 10.72
CA LEU A 51 -9.75 -12.35 9.57
C LEU A 51 -8.24 -12.12 9.74
N PRO A 52 -7.39 -13.15 9.54
CA PRO A 52 -5.94 -13.04 9.70
C PRO A 52 -5.29 -12.44 8.45
N TRP A 53 -5.82 -11.33 7.93
CA TRP A 53 -5.07 -10.53 6.98
C TRP A 53 -4.01 -9.80 7.79
N THR A 54 -2.91 -10.49 8.05
CA THR A 54 -1.73 -9.91 8.68
C THR A 54 -1.27 -8.79 7.78
N ILE A 55 -1.69 -7.57 8.12
CA ILE A 55 -1.00 -6.38 7.70
C ILE A 55 0.33 -6.50 8.42
N GLU A 56 1.35 -7.00 7.72
CA GLU A 56 2.70 -6.63 8.12
C GLU A 56 2.70 -5.11 8.07
N SER A 57 2.59 -4.50 9.24
CA SER A 57 2.76 -3.08 9.47
C SER A 57 4.21 -2.78 9.13
N ILE A 58 4.54 -2.83 7.84
CA ILE A 58 5.64 -2.07 7.31
C ILE A 58 5.15 -0.66 7.52
N ALA A 59 5.58 -0.06 8.64
CA ALA A 59 5.57 1.36 8.82
C ALA A 59 6.44 1.93 7.70
N LEU A 60 5.90 2.03 6.49
CA LEU A 60 6.39 2.97 5.51
C LEU A 60 6.05 4.33 6.10
N ALA A 61 6.97 4.79 6.95
CA ALA A 61 7.18 6.20 7.22
C ALA A 61 6.88 6.95 5.93
N PRO A 62 6.09 8.05 5.96
CA PRO A 62 5.74 8.79 4.76
C PRO A 62 7.03 9.01 3.99
N ALA A 63 7.14 8.32 2.85
CA ALA A 63 8.38 8.34 2.13
C ALA A 63 8.54 9.78 1.67
N SER A 64 9.57 10.46 2.14
CA SER A 64 10.04 11.76 1.66
C SER A 64 10.52 11.67 0.20
N GLN A 65 9.79 10.94 -0.66
CA GLN A 65 10.08 10.71 -2.07
C GLN A 65 9.90 11.99 -2.89
N ALA A 66 9.25 13.02 -2.36
CA ALA A 66 9.26 14.35 -2.95
C ALA A 66 10.70 14.91 -3.10
N SER A 67 11.63 14.55 -2.20
CA SER A 67 12.99 15.09 -2.22
C SER A 67 13.90 14.44 -3.26
N GLN A 68 13.70 13.16 -3.59
CA GLN A 68 14.58 12.46 -4.54
C GLN A 68 14.24 12.79 -5.99
N THR A 69 12.95 12.94 -6.33
CA THR A 69 12.55 13.35 -7.68
C THR A 69 13.01 14.78 -8.00
N ALA A 70 12.98 15.69 -7.01
CA ALA A 70 13.46 17.06 -7.16
C ALA A 70 15.00 17.13 -7.33
N ALA A 71 15.75 16.34 -6.54
CA ALA A 71 17.20 16.27 -6.68
C ALA A 71 17.63 15.72 -8.06
N ASN A 72 16.96 14.67 -8.53
CA ASN A 72 17.26 14.06 -9.83
C ASN A 72 16.92 15.00 -11.01
N GLN A 73 15.87 15.83 -10.90
CA GLN A 73 15.57 16.84 -11.92
C GLN A 73 16.59 18.00 -11.94
N ALA A 74 17.10 18.40 -10.78
CA ALA A 74 18.13 19.44 -10.68
C ALA A 74 19.46 18.98 -11.28
N GLU A 75 19.84 17.72 -11.07
CA GLU A 75 21.05 17.11 -11.65
C GLU A 75 20.96 16.98 -13.17
N PHE A 76 19.80 16.58 -13.71
CA PHE A 76 19.60 16.51 -15.16
C PHE A 76 19.68 17.89 -15.81
N SER A 77 19.05 18.90 -15.21
CA SER A 77 19.02 20.27 -15.74
C SER A 77 20.40 20.92 -15.77
N SER A 78 21.23 20.67 -14.74
CA SER A 78 22.59 21.20 -14.68
C SER A 78 23.55 20.52 -15.67
N LYS A 79 23.32 19.24 -15.98
CA LYS A 79 24.12 18.50 -16.98
C LYS A 79 23.80 18.92 -18.43
N THR A 80 22.56 19.34 -18.71
CA THR A 80 22.18 19.84 -20.04
C THR A 80 22.80 21.22 -20.35
N ILE A 81 22.96 22.08 -19.34
CA ILE A 81 23.53 23.43 -19.53
C ILE A 81 25.06 23.39 -19.75
N ALA A 82 25.75 22.38 -19.21
CA ALA A 82 27.21 22.22 -19.35
C ALA A 82 27.65 21.58 -20.69
N ALA A 83 26.71 21.15 -21.53
CA ALA A 83 26.96 20.46 -22.81
C ALA A 83 26.57 21.29 -24.05
N ALA A 84 26.27 22.59 -23.87
CA ALA A 84 26.06 23.57 -24.94
C ALA A 84 27.23 24.57 -24.96
#